data_AF-A0AAF0U3J5-F1
#
_entry.id   AF-A0AAF0U3J5-F1
#
_cell.length_a   1.000
_cell.length_b   1.000
_cell.length_c   1.000
_cell.angle_alpha   90.00
_cell.angle_beta   90.00
_cell.angle_gamma   90.00
#
_symmetry.space_group_name_H-M   'P 1'
#
loop_
_entity.id
_entity.type
_entity.pdbx_description
1 polymer ?
#
loop_
_entity_poly.entity_id
_entity_poly.type
_entity_poly.pdbx_seq_one_letter_code
_entity_poly.pdbx_strand_id
1 'polypeptide(L)'
;MDKHIELSYCSFDGFKVLAKNYLSLDTHPLFESIEILMTETKIIPADVAENLMPNSLKEDAEKCLLKLVEALKQAKQLMIKKDEESALSEAADGLQDSIDKI
;
A
#
# COMPACT_ATOMS: atom_id res chain seq x y z
N MET A 1 9.38 24.27 -1.48
CA MET A 1 10.11 23.30 -0.63
C MET A 1 9.27 22.04 -0.60
N ASP A 2 9.42 21.17 -1.60
CA ASP A 2 8.78 19.86 -1.59
C ASP A 2 9.60 18.96 -0.69
N LYS A 3 9.17 18.85 0.58
CA LYS A 3 9.73 17.89 1.51
C LYS A 3 9.18 16.53 1.11
N HIS A 4 9.89 15.85 0.20
CA HIS A 4 9.75 14.41 0.01
C HIS A 4 10.21 13.74 1.30
N ILE A 5 9.33 13.73 2.31
CA ILE A 5 9.51 12.89 3.48
C ILE A 5 9.29 11.47 2.95
N GLU A 6 10.35 10.69 2.84
CA GLU A 6 10.25 9.24 2.78
C GLU A 6 9.59 8.80 4.09
N LEU A 7 8.26 8.77 4.10
CA LEU A 7 7.50 8.17 5.18
C LEU A 7 7.87 6.69 5.18
N SER A 8 8.47 6.26 6.28
CA SER A 8 8.76 4.86 6.54
C SER A 8 7.48 4.07 6.30
N TYR A 9 7.57 2.96 5.56
CA TYR A 9 6.40 2.10 5.34
C TYR A 9 5.86 1.59 6.67
N CYS A 10 4.55 1.39 6.73
CA CYS A 10 3.90 0.89 7.92
C CYS A 10 4.31 -0.57 8.14
N SER A 11 4.90 -0.87 9.30
CA SER A 11 5.16 -2.24 9.71
C SER A 11 3.89 -2.88 10.28
N PHE A 12 3.86 -4.22 10.33
CA PHE A 12 2.73 -4.92 10.95
C PHE A 12 2.55 -4.57 12.44
N ASP A 13 3.64 -4.34 13.18
CA ASP A 13 3.57 -3.84 14.56
C ASP A 13 2.96 -2.44 14.61
N GLY A 14 3.30 -1.56 13.66
CA GLY A 14 2.66 -0.26 13.50
C GLY A 14 1.16 -0.38 13.25
N PHE A 15 0.76 -1.27 12.34
CA PHE A 15 -0.65 -1.60 12.11
C PHE A 15 -1.37 -2.06 13.38
N LYS A 16 -0.77 -2.98 14.17
CA LYS A 16 -1.39 -3.47 15.43
C LYS A 16 -1.64 -2.35 16.42
N VAL A 17 -0.70 -1.40 16.53
CA VAL A 17 -0.90 -0.20 17.38
C VAL A 17 -2.07 0.63 16.86
N LEU A 18 -2.18 0.86 15.56
CA LEU A 18 -3.28 1.62 14.96
C LEU A 18 -4.63 0.89 15.13
N ALA A 19 -4.68 -0.43 14.91
CA ALA A 19 -5.88 -1.24 15.08
C ALA A 19 -6.38 -1.22 16.53
N LYS A 20 -5.46 -1.28 17.50
CA LYS A 20 -5.80 -1.10 18.92
C LYS A 20 -6.31 0.30 19.21
N ASN A 21 -5.68 1.33 18.68
CA ASN A 21 -6.03 2.73 18.97
C ASN A 21 -7.37 3.16 18.37
N TYR A 22 -7.66 2.75 17.12
CA TYR A 22 -8.87 3.18 16.42
C TYR A 22 -10.05 2.22 16.59
N LEU A 23 -9.78 0.91 16.67
CA LEU A 23 -10.81 -0.13 16.66
C LEU A 23 -10.89 -0.90 17.98
N SER A 24 -10.00 -0.64 18.94
CA SER A 24 -9.89 -1.38 20.20
C SER A 24 -9.70 -2.89 20.00
N LEU A 25 -8.98 -3.27 18.93
CA LEU A 25 -8.69 -4.67 18.60
C LEU A 25 -7.23 -5.03 18.89
N ASP A 26 -7.02 -6.09 19.68
CA ASP A 26 -5.71 -6.71 19.84
C ASP A 26 -5.48 -7.84 18.81
N THR A 27 -6.54 -8.50 18.35
CA THR A 27 -6.50 -9.59 17.37
C THR A 27 -7.74 -9.61 16.49
N HIS A 28 -7.61 -10.05 15.24
CA HIS A 28 -8.74 -10.29 14.34
C HIS A 28 -8.37 -11.36 13.30
N PRO A 29 -9.32 -12.19 12.80
CA PRO A 29 -9.04 -13.17 11.74
C PRO A 29 -8.42 -12.57 10.47
N LEU A 30 -8.68 -11.30 10.18
CA LEU A 30 -8.12 -10.59 9.02
C LEU A 30 -6.67 -10.12 9.21
N PHE A 31 -6.12 -10.15 10.43
CA PHE A 31 -4.76 -9.63 10.70
C PHE A 31 -3.69 -10.39 9.93
N GLU A 32 -3.80 -11.72 9.84
CA GLU A 32 -2.87 -12.55 9.07
C GLU A 32 -2.89 -12.17 7.58
N SER A 33 -4.07 -11.96 7.00
CA SER A 33 -4.20 -11.51 5.62
C SER A 33 -3.61 -10.11 5.40
N ILE A 34 -3.80 -9.21 6.37
CA ILE A 34 -3.24 -7.86 6.31
C ILE A 34 -1.70 -7.91 6.40
N GLU A 35 -1.13 -8.73 7.28
CA GLU A 35 0.32 -8.89 7.43
C GLU A 35 0.99 -9.35 6.14
N ILE A 36 0.42 -10.37 5.49
CA ILE A 36 0.91 -10.88 4.21
C ILE A 36 0.86 -9.77 3.16
N LEU A 37 -0.29 -9.10 3.01
CA LEU A 37 -0.47 -8.04 2.02
C LEU A 37 0.46 -6.83 2.28
N MET A 38 0.68 -6.45 3.54
CA MET A 38 1.61 -5.37 3.91
C MET A 38 3.08 -5.74 3.68
N THR A 39 3.42 -7.03 3.67
CA THR A 39 4.77 -7.48 3.32
C THR A 39 5.02 -7.38 1.81
N GLU A 40 3.97 -7.58 1.02
CA GLU A 40 4.03 -7.53 -0.44
C GLU A 40 3.79 -6.13 -1.02
N THR A 41 3.39 -5.16 -0.20
CA THR A 41 3.01 -3.82 -0.65
C THR A 41 3.67 -2.73 0.17
N LYS A 42 3.92 -1.60 -0.47
CA LYS A 42 4.48 -0.42 0.20
C LYS A 42 3.35 0.55 0.53
N ILE A 43 2.90 0.53 1.79
CA ILE A 43 1.85 1.43 2.31
C ILE A 43 2.38 2.26 3.48
N ILE A 44 2.00 3.53 3.57
CA ILE A 44 2.46 4.43 4.65
C ILE A 44 1.50 4.38 5.85
N PRO A 45 1.98 4.69 7.07
CA PRO A 45 1.13 4.66 8.27
C PRO A 45 -0.12 5.55 8.18
N ALA A 46 -0.05 6.66 7.44
CA ALA A 46 -1.19 7.56 7.25
C ALA A 46 -2.33 6.88 6.48
N ASP A 47 -2.01 6.21 5.36
CA ASP A 47 -3.00 5.47 4.55
C ASP A 47 -3.61 4.32 5.36
N VAL A 48 -2.80 3.63 6.18
CA VAL A 48 -3.30 2.58 7.07
C VAL A 48 -4.27 3.18 8.09
N ALA A 49 -3.91 4.29 8.73
CA ALA A 49 -4.75 4.96 9.71
C ALA A 49 -6.08 5.44 9.09
N GLU A 50 -6.04 6.02 7.89
CA GLU A 50 -7.23 6.48 7.17
C GLU A 50 -8.24 5.35 6.94
N ASN A 51 -7.77 4.15 6.55
CA ASN A 51 -8.64 2.99 6.36
C ASN A 51 -9.20 2.44 7.68
N LEU A 52 -8.45 2.56 8.78
CA LEU A 52 -8.85 2.08 10.10
C LEU A 52 -9.74 3.06 10.86
N MET A 53 -9.79 4.33 10.48
CA MET A 53 -10.65 5.33 11.09
C MET A 53 -12.11 5.10 10.65
N PRO A 54 -13.05 4.85 11.59
CA PRO A 54 -14.46 4.75 11.27
C PRO A 54 -14.99 6.09 10.76
N ASN A 55 -15.67 6.09 9.63
CA ASN A 55 -16.34 7.26 9.03
C ASN A 55 -17.63 7.64 9.78
N SER A 56 -18.17 6.73 10.60
CA SER A 56 -19.36 6.99 11.42
C SER A 56 -19.40 6.08 12.65
N LEU A 57 -20.19 6.47 13.65
CA LEU A 57 -20.40 5.67 14.88
C LEU A 57 -21.02 4.28 14.64
N LYS A 58 -21.52 4.00 13.43
CA LYS A 58 -22.15 2.71 13.06
C LYS A 58 -21.23 1.82 12.23
N GLU A 59 -20.07 2.33 11.82
CA GLU A 59 -19.10 1.51 11.09
C GLU A 59 -18.38 0.61 12.09
N ASP A 60 -18.46 -0.70 11.85
CA ASP A 60 -17.83 -1.70 12.68
C ASP A 60 -16.35 -1.87 12.31
N ALA A 61 -15.59 -2.46 13.22
CA ALA A 61 -14.17 -2.71 13.02
C ALA A 61 -13.90 -3.64 11.83
N GLU A 62 -14.82 -4.57 11.55
CA GLU A 62 -14.71 -5.49 10.42
C GLU A 62 -14.72 -4.75 9.08
N LYS A 63 -15.63 -3.78 8.89
CA LYS A 63 -15.66 -2.93 7.69
C LYS A 63 -14.38 -2.11 7.53
N CYS A 64 -13.85 -1.55 8.61
CA CYS A 64 -12.60 -0.79 8.57
C CYS A 64 -11.42 -1.67 8.14
N LEU A 65 -11.32 -2.90 8.66
CA LEU A 65 -10.30 -3.86 8.26
C LEU A 65 -10.47 -4.33 6.82
N LEU A 66 -11.71 -4.55 6.36
CA LEU A 66 -11.99 -4.92 4.96
C LEU A 66 -11.59 -3.82 3.98
N LYS A 67 -11.82 -2.54 4.33
CA LYS A 67 -11.38 -1.39 3.53
C LYS A 67 -9.85 -1.38 3.39
N LEU A 68 -9.13 -1.61 4.49
CA LEU A 68 -7.67 -1.73 4.44
C LEU A 68 -7.21 -2.88 3.54
N VAL A 69 -7.84 -4.06 3.65
CA VAL A 69 -7.52 -5.21 2.77
C VAL A 69 -7.74 -4.87 1.30
N GLU A 70 -8.81 -4.15 0.96
CA GLU A 70 -9.07 -3.71 -0.41
C GLU A 70 -8.01 -2.72 -0.90
N ALA A 71 -7.66 -1.73 -0.08
CA ALA A 71 -6.63 -0.74 -0.40
C ALA A 71 -5.26 -1.41 -0.65
N LEU A 72 -4.87 -2.39 0.19
CA LEU A 72 -3.64 -3.15 0.01
C LEU A 72 -3.66 -3.98 -1.30
N LYS A 73 -4.77 -4.63 -1.62
CA LYS A 73 -4.92 -5.37 -2.90
C LYS A 73 -4.79 -4.45 -4.11
N GLN A 74 -5.37 -3.25 -4.04
CA GLN A 74 -5.26 -2.25 -5.11
C GLN A 74 -3.82 -1.76 -5.23
N ALA A 75 -3.15 -1.44 -4.12
CA ALA A 75 -1.74 -1.04 -4.12
C ALA A 75 -0.83 -2.12 -4.75
N LYS A 76 -1.07 -3.40 -4.44
CA LYS A 76 -0.35 -4.53 -5.05
C LYS A 76 -0.54 -4.56 -6.57
N GLN A 77 -1.77 -4.43 -7.05
CA GLN A 77 -2.05 -4.46 -8.49
C GLN A 77 -1.43 -3.28 -9.24
N LEU A 78 -1.39 -2.09 -8.62
CA LEU A 78 -0.76 -0.91 -9.21
C LEU A 78 0.75 -1.09 -9.35
N MET A 79 1.42 -1.76 -8.40
CA MET A 79 2.84 -2.07 -8.51
C MET A 79 3.13 -3.03 -9.66
N ILE A 80 2.36 -4.12 -9.78
CA ILE A 80 2.51 -5.10 -10.86
C ILE A 80 2.34 -4.44 -12.25
N LYS A 81 1.31 -3.61 -12.42
CA LYS A 81 1.06 -2.91 -13.69
C LYS A 81 2.19 -1.92 -14.03
N LYS A 82 2.73 -1.23 -13.03
CA LYS A 82 3.79 -0.24 -13.23
C LYS A 82 5.12 -0.91 -13.58
N ASP A 83 5.38 -2.09 -13.04
CA ASP A 83 6.54 -2.90 -13.40
C ASP A 83 6.43 -3.41 -14.86
N GLU A 84 5.25 -3.89 -15.28
CA GLU A 84 4.98 -4.31 -16.66
C GLU A 84 5.12 -3.16 -17.68
N GLU A 85 4.60 -1.97 -17.36
CA GLU A 85 4.66 -0.81 -18.24
C GLU A 85 6.09 -0.22 -18.31
N SER A 86 6.86 -0.29 -17.22
CA SER A 86 8.28 0.12 -17.24
C SER A 86 9.13 -0.81 -18.11
N ALA A 87 8.90 -2.12 -18.04
CA ALA A 87 9.62 -3.12 -18.86
C ALA A 87 9.34 -3.00 -20.37
N LEU A 88 8.14 -2.53 -20.74
CA LEU A 88 7.79 -2.24 -22.14
C LEU A 88 8.42 -0.94 -22.66
N SER A 89 8.62 0.06 -21.80
CA SER A 89 9.27 1.33 -22.17
C SER A 89 10.79 1.22 -22.33
N GLU A 90 11.46 0.39 -21.53
CA GLU A 90 12.92 0.18 -21.61
C GLU A 90 13.36 -0.54 -22.90
N ALA A 91 12.47 -1.32 -23.53
CA ALA A 91 12.76 -1.99 -24.80
C ALA A 91 12.75 -1.03 -26.02
N ALA A 92 12.17 0.17 -25.89
CA ALA A 92 12.03 1.12 -27.00
C ALA A 92 13.22 2.10 -27.12
N ASP A 93 13.99 2.32 -26.05
CA ASP A 93 15.08 3.31 -26.02
C ASP A 93 16.42 2.79 -26.60
N GLY A 94 16.53 1.48 -26.86
CA GLY A 94 17.76 0.85 -27.37
C GLY A 94 18.05 1.02 -28.87
N LEU A 95 17.15 1.65 -29.65
CA LEU A 95 17.29 1.74 -31.12
C LEU A 95 17.81 3.10 -31.63
N GLN A 96 17.91 4.11 -30.76
CA GLN A 96 18.29 5.47 -31.17
C GLN A 96 19.81 5.67 -31.35
N ASP A 97 20.65 4.89 -30.66
CA ASP A 97 22.13 5.03 -30.67
C ASP A 97 22.81 4.66 -32.01
N SER A 98 22.10 4.01 -32.94
CA SER A 98 22.69 3.57 -34.22
C SER A 98 22.47 4.54 -35.39
N ILE A 99 21.62 5.57 -35.23
CA ILE A 99 21.26 6.47 -36.34
C ILE A 99 22.18 7.69 -36.42
N ASP A 100 22.79 8.13 -35.33
CA ASP A 100 23.63 9.35 -35.28
C ASP A 100 25.09 9.16 -35.77
N LYS A 101 25.43 8.01 -36.37
CA LYS A 101 26.82 7.68 -36.78
C LYS A 101 27.04 7.47 -38.27
N ILE A 102 26.07 7.80 -39.13
CA ILE A 102 26.18 7.79 -40.59
C ILE A 102 26.09 9.22 -41.12
#